data_AF-A0A2V8P287-F1
#
_entry.id   AF-A0A2V8P287-F1
#
_cell.length_a   1.000
_cell.length_b   1.000
_cell.length_c   1.000
_cell.angle_alpha   90.00
_cell.angle_beta   90.00
_cell.angle_gamma   90.00
#
_symmetry.space_group_name_H-M   'P 1'
#
loop_
_entity.id
_entity.type
_entity.pdbx_description
1 polymer ?
#
loop_
_entity_poly.entity_id
_entity_poly.type
_entity_poly.pdbx_seq_one_letter_code
_entity_poly.pdbx_strand_id
1 'polypeptide(L)'
;MKYFSRVHRQSVALICALALIASSFAYALGQQTAPAKRALTHQDYDSWHSIQAPQISRDGKFVAYAYMAQDGDSEIVVRNLTTGVDQRAPRGYHPPVPPPDDPGANIGEFLAAQARLLRPVFAADNRFVVFSIEPTKAEVTKAKKEKKKPEEMPKSSLGIMDLSSGQVVRIEKVKNFQVPDDGSGFIAYLLEPKPEPKKPVDKDTTATTAEGTGSNSNATTRASGP
;
A
#
# COMPACT_ATOMS: atom_id res chain seq x y z
N MET A 1 71.38 -12.30 -54.56
CA MET A 1 71.79 -12.09 -53.15
C MET A 1 71.13 -10.80 -52.66
N LYS A 2 69.92 -10.87 -52.08
CA LYS A 2 69.65 -10.78 -50.63
C LYS A 2 70.20 -9.52 -49.94
N TYR A 3 69.60 -8.35 -50.22
CA TYR A 3 69.77 -7.12 -49.44
C TYR A 3 68.40 -6.47 -49.08
N PHE A 4 67.44 -7.29 -48.65
CA PHE A 4 66.26 -6.83 -47.91
C PHE A 4 66.24 -7.56 -46.58
N SER A 5 66.98 -7.12 -45.55
CA SER A 5 67.20 -8.06 -44.43
C SER A 5 67.40 -7.53 -43.01
N ARG A 6 67.53 -6.22 -42.74
CA ARG A 6 67.67 -5.78 -41.33
C ARG A 6 66.79 -4.62 -40.92
N VAL A 7 66.89 -3.48 -41.59
CA VAL A 7 66.21 -2.25 -41.15
C VAL A 7 64.69 -2.39 -41.23
N HIS A 8 64.16 -2.93 -42.33
CA HIS A 8 62.72 -3.13 -42.52
C HIS A 8 62.13 -4.16 -41.53
N ARG A 9 62.89 -5.19 -41.18
CA ARG A 9 62.50 -6.18 -40.15
C ARG A 9 62.50 -5.58 -38.75
N GLN A 10 63.48 -4.71 -38.45
CA GLN A 10 63.56 -4.01 -37.17
C GLN A 10 62.45 -2.95 -37.02
N SER A 11 62.13 -2.19 -38.08
CA SER A 11 61.04 -1.20 -38.06
C SER A 11 59.66 -1.85 -37.92
N VAL A 12 59.40 -2.97 -38.60
CA VAL A 12 58.14 -3.72 -38.44
C VAL A 12 58.01 -4.32 -37.05
N ALA A 13 59.09 -4.88 -36.49
CA ALA A 13 59.10 -5.40 -35.11
C ALA A 13 58.86 -4.31 -34.06
N LEU A 14 59.42 -3.11 -34.25
CA LEU A 14 59.21 -1.96 -33.36
C LEU A 14 57.78 -1.43 -33.42
N ILE A 15 57.18 -1.38 -34.61
CA ILE A 15 55.77 -0.97 -34.79
C ILE A 15 54.82 -2.01 -34.17
N CYS A 16 55.09 -3.31 -34.35
CA CYS A 16 54.30 -4.36 -33.70
C CYS A 16 54.46 -4.34 -32.17
N ALA A 17 55.66 -4.08 -31.64
CA ALA A 17 55.89 -3.93 -30.21
C ALA A 17 55.18 -2.70 -29.63
N LEU A 18 55.23 -1.55 -30.31
CA LEU A 18 54.48 -0.35 -29.92
C LEU A 18 52.97 -0.56 -29.99
N ALA A 19 52.46 -1.26 -31.02
CA ALA A 19 51.04 -1.60 -31.13
C ALA A 19 50.59 -2.57 -30.02
N LEU A 20 51.44 -3.55 -29.65
CA LEU A 20 51.17 -4.46 -28.54
C LEU A 20 51.18 -3.74 -27.17
N ILE A 21 52.10 -2.79 -26.97
CA ILE A 21 52.15 -1.97 -25.74
C ILE A 21 50.95 -1.01 -25.67
N ALA A 22 50.57 -0.38 -26.79
CA ALA A 22 49.40 0.50 -26.84
C ALA A 22 48.09 -0.28 -26.59
N SER A 23 47.98 -1.51 -27.09
CA SER A 23 46.81 -2.38 -26.86
C SER A 23 46.72 -2.88 -25.42
N SER A 24 47.84 -3.14 -24.74
CA SER A 24 47.85 -3.58 -23.34
C SER A 24 47.60 -2.43 -22.35
N PHE A 25 47.98 -1.19 -22.69
CA PHE A 25 47.67 -0.02 -21.86
C PHE A 25 46.16 0.29 -21.82
N ALA A 26 45.42 0.01 -22.90
CA ALA A 26 43.96 0.18 -22.94
C ALA A 26 43.20 -0.82 -22.05
N TYR A 27 43.72 -2.05 -21.88
CA TYR A 27 43.12 -3.06 -20.99
C TYR A 27 43.25 -2.70 -19.50
N ALA A 28 44.33 -2.00 -19.10
CA ALA A 28 44.55 -1.60 -17.72
C ALA A 28 43.59 -0.46 -17.27
N LEU A 29 43.19 0.43 -18.19
CA LEU A 29 42.24 1.52 -17.91
C LEU A 29 40.77 1.07 -17.91
N GLY A 30 40.46 -0.09 -18.51
CA GLY A 30 39.11 -0.67 -18.54
C GLY A 30 38.75 -1.52 -17.32
N GLN A 31 39.69 -1.77 -16.41
CA GLN A 31 39.45 -2.50 -15.16
C GLN A 31 38.86 -1.54 -14.12
N GLN A 32 37.66 -1.01 -14.39
CA GLN A 32 36.88 -0.33 -13.38
C GLN A 32 36.40 -1.39 -12.40
N THR A 33 37.10 -1.54 -11.28
CA THR A 33 36.67 -2.41 -10.18
C THR A 33 35.24 -2.02 -9.82
N ALA A 34 34.30 -2.96 -10.00
CA ALA A 34 32.91 -2.74 -9.61
C ALA A 34 32.90 -2.26 -8.15
N PRO A 35 32.16 -1.18 -7.82
CA PRO A 35 32.14 -0.67 -6.46
C PRO A 35 31.78 -1.80 -5.50
N ALA A 36 32.60 -2.00 -4.47
CA ALA A 36 32.36 -3.01 -3.46
C ALA A 36 30.96 -2.77 -2.87
N LYS A 37 30.07 -3.75 -3.04
CA LYS A 37 28.69 -3.63 -2.53
C LYS A 37 28.77 -3.46 -1.02
N ARG A 38 28.21 -2.36 -0.50
CA ARG A 38 28.12 -2.10 0.93
C ARG A 38 27.31 -3.23 1.59
N ALA A 39 27.78 -3.71 2.74
CA ALA A 39 27.01 -4.65 3.56
C ALA A 39 25.69 -4.03 4.03
N LEU A 40 24.62 -4.81 4.05
CA LEU A 40 23.33 -4.38 4.59
C LEU A 40 23.43 -4.18 6.11
N THR A 41 22.76 -3.14 6.59
CA THR A 41 22.64 -2.75 7.99
C THR A 41 21.15 -2.72 8.37
N HIS A 42 20.83 -2.65 9.66
CA HIS A 42 19.44 -2.58 10.12
C HIS A 42 18.67 -1.39 9.54
N GLN A 43 19.35 -0.27 9.27
CA GLN A 43 18.75 0.91 8.65
C GLN A 43 18.23 0.63 7.23
N ASP A 44 18.80 -0.36 6.53
CA ASP A 44 18.35 -0.72 5.18
C ASP A 44 16.96 -1.37 5.19
N TYR A 45 16.55 -1.97 6.32
CA TYR A 45 15.25 -2.63 6.44
C TYR A 45 14.09 -1.63 6.43
N ASP A 46 14.30 -0.41 6.92
CA ASP A 46 13.27 0.64 6.91
C ASP A 46 12.92 1.08 5.48
N SER A 47 13.86 0.94 4.53
CA SER A 47 13.64 1.22 3.11
C SER A 47 12.90 0.11 2.38
N TRP A 48 12.73 -1.06 3.00
CA TRP A 48 12.09 -2.19 2.35
C TRP A 48 10.59 -1.95 2.23
N HIS A 49 10.07 -2.41 1.10
CA HIS A 49 8.65 -2.37 0.82
C HIS A 49 8.19 -3.77 0.43
N SER A 50 6.98 -4.12 0.84
CA SER A 50 6.32 -5.36 0.43
C SER A 50 5.20 -5.06 -0.57
N ILE A 51 5.01 -5.97 -1.51
CA ILE A 51 3.86 -5.94 -2.42
C ILE A 51 2.74 -6.76 -1.78
N GLN A 52 1.56 -6.17 -1.66
CA GLN A 52 0.38 -6.84 -1.10
C GLN A 52 -0.85 -6.64 -1.97
N ALA A 53 -1.79 -7.59 -1.86
CA ALA A 53 -3.06 -7.59 -2.58
C ALA A 53 -2.96 -7.27 -4.09
N PRO A 54 -2.08 -7.94 -4.86
CA PRO A 54 -1.97 -7.69 -6.30
C PRO A 54 -3.26 -8.05 -7.02
N GLN A 55 -3.73 -7.17 -7.89
CA GLN A 55 -4.88 -7.37 -8.77
C GLN A 55 -4.47 -7.09 -10.22
N ILE A 56 -5.11 -7.78 -11.15
CA ILE A 56 -4.91 -7.58 -12.58
C ILE A 56 -6.20 -7.02 -13.20
N SER A 57 -6.08 -6.09 -14.14
CA SER A 57 -7.24 -5.58 -14.89
C SER A 57 -7.86 -6.68 -15.74
N ARG A 58 -9.15 -6.57 -16.07
CA ARG A 58 -9.90 -7.57 -16.85
C ARG A 58 -9.32 -7.72 -18.27
N ASP A 59 -8.75 -6.65 -18.82
CA ASP A 59 -8.05 -6.66 -20.11
C ASP A 59 -6.58 -7.10 -20.04
N GLY A 60 -6.07 -7.39 -18.84
CA GLY A 60 -4.70 -7.85 -18.60
C GLY A 60 -3.61 -6.81 -18.82
N LYS A 61 -3.95 -5.53 -19.06
CA LYS A 61 -2.96 -4.48 -19.36
C LYS A 61 -2.36 -3.82 -18.13
N PHE A 62 -3.03 -3.91 -16.98
CA PHE A 62 -2.61 -3.24 -15.77
C PHE A 62 -2.56 -4.21 -14.60
N VAL A 63 -1.59 -4.00 -13.71
CA VAL A 63 -1.51 -4.65 -12.40
C VAL A 63 -1.48 -3.57 -11.33
N ALA A 64 -2.39 -3.65 -10.37
CA ALA A 64 -2.45 -2.75 -9.23
C ALA A 64 -2.12 -3.49 -7.94
N TYR A 65 -1.37 -2.88 -7.04
CA TYR A 65 -1.03 -3.47 -5.74
C TYR A 65 -0.74 -2.40 -4.69
N ALA A 66 -0.86 -2.78 -3.43
CA ALA A 66 -0.36 -1.98 -2.32
C ALA A 66 1.16 -2.17 -2.19
N TYR A 67 1.90 -1.08 -2.27
CA TYR A 67 3.35 -1.02 -2.04
C TYR A 67 3.58 -0.52 -0.62
N MET A 68 3.71 -1.47 0.29
CA MET A 68 3.66 -1.28 1.73
C MET A 68 5.04 -0.97 2.29
N ALA A 69 5.24 0.26 2.76
CA ALA A 69 6.44 0.65 3.48
C ALA A 69 6.51 -0.09 4.82
N GLN A 70 7.70 -0.57 5.18
CA GLN A 70 7.92 -1.20 6.49
C GLN A 70 7.80 -0.18 7.62
N ASP A 71 8.27 1.04 7.38
CA ASP A 71 7.99 2.19 8.22
C ASP A 71 7.44 3.37 7.40
N GLY A 72 6.36 3.97 7.88
CA GLY A 72 5.76 5.15 7.25
C GLY A 72 4.52 4.87 6.41
N ASP A 73 4.31 5.72 5.41
CA ASP A 73 3.11 5.71 4.58
C ASP A 73 3.33 4.86 3.33
N SER A 74 2.29 4.11 2.95
CA SER A 74 2.31 3.22 1.79
C SER A 74 1.70 3.89 0.56
N GLU A 75 1.93 3.28 -0.60
CA GLU A 75 1.37 3.73 -1.87
C GLU A 75 0.50 2.63 -2.51
N ILE A 76 -0.42 3.03 -3.38
CA ILE A 76 -0.94 2.17 -4.43
C ILE A 76 -0.09 2.38 -5.67
N VAL A 77 0.40 1.28 -6.23
CA VAL A 77 1.11 1.28 -7.50
C VAL A 77 0.24 0.60 -8.53
N VAL A 78 0.14 1.24 -9.70
CA VAL A 78 -0.52 0.69 -10.87
C VAL A 78 0.49 0.64 -12.00
N ARG A 79 0.91 -0.57 -12.35
CA ARG A 79 1.85 -0.82 -13.44
C ARG A 79 1.08 -1.09 -14.72
N ASN A 80 1.39 -0.35 -15.77
CA ASN A 80 1.02 -0.72 -17.13
C ASN A 80 1.98 -1.82 -17.62
N LEU A 81 1.46 -3.02 -17.89
CA LEU A 81 2.24 -4.17 -18.33
C LEU A 81 2.71 -4.09 -19.78
N THR A 82 2.09 -3.21 -20.58
CA THR A 82 2.50 -2.98 -21.98
C THR A 82 3.68 -2.01 -22.05
N THR A 83 3.63 -0.91 -21.29
CA THR A 83 4.66 0.15 -21.35
C THR A 83 5.71 0.03 -20.25
N GLY A 84 5.45 -0.73 -19.19
CA GLY A 84 6.30 -0.82 -18.00
C GLY A 84 6.25 0.41 -17.10
N VAL A 85 5.36 1.38 -17.38
CA VAL A 85 5.24 2.62 -16.61
C VAL A 85 4.38 2.39 -15.37
N ASP A 86 4.86 2.88 -14.23
CA ASP A 86 4.15 2.84 -12.95
C ASP A 86 3.48 4.20 -12.68
N GLN A 87 2.19 4.17 -12.38
CA GLN A 87 1.45 5.26 -11.75
C GLN A 87 1.35 4.99 -10.25
N ARG A 88 1.42 6.04 -9.43
CA ARG A 88 1.44 5.92 -7.97
C ARG A 88 0.47 6.87 -7.32
N ALA A 89 -0.12 6.44 -6.21
CA ALA A 89 -0.99 7.25 -5.38
C ALA A 89 -0.77 6.96 -3.90
N PRO A 90 -0.97 7.95 -3.01
CA PRO A 90 -0.85 7.71 -1.58
C PRO A 90 -1.95 6.75 -1.09
N ARG A 91 -1.56 5.80 -0.24
CA ARG A 91 -2.46 4.89 0.50
C ARG A 91 -2.48 5.21 2.00
N GLY A 92 -1.47 5.91 2.52
CA GLY A 92 -1.38 6.31 3.92
C GLY A 92 -0.78 5.24 4.83
N TYR A 93 -0.96 5.42 6.13
CA TYR A 93 -0.25 4.64 7.14
C TYR A 93 -0.73 3.19 7.18
N HIS A 94 0.19 2.28 7.49
CA HIS A 94 -0.11 0.91 7.86
C HIS A 94 0.19 0.73 9.34
N PRO A 95 -0.81 0.55 10.21
CA PRO A 95 -0.54 0.25 11.60
C PRO A 95 0.18 -1.11 11.72
N PRO A 96 1.21 -1.23 12.59
CA PRO A 96 1.86 -2.50 12.84
C PRO A 96 0.87 -3.48 13.46
N VAL A 97 1.10 -4.77 13.22
CA VAL A 97 0.32 -5.84 13.84
C VAL A 97 0.47 -5.73 15.37
N PRO A 98 -0.65 -5.72 16.12
CA PRO A 98 -0.59 -5.74 17.57
C PRO A 98 0.22 -6.94 18.08
N PRO A 99 0.99 -6.79 19.18
CA PRO A 99 1.68 -7.91 19.80
C PRO A 99 0.72 -9.05 20.16
N PRO A 100 1.11 -10.32 19.99
CA PRO A 100 0.22 -11.45 20.29
C PRO A 100 -0.22 -11.57 21.76
N ASP A 101 0.54 -10.96 22.65
CA ASP A 101 0.32 -10.93 24.10
C ASP A 101 -0.57 -9.76 24.58
N ASP A 102 -1.02 -8.88 23.68
CA ASP A 102 -1.96 -7.81 24.02
C ASP A 102 -3.37 -8.39 24.29
N PRO A 103 -3.87 -8.35 25.55
CA PRO A 103 -5.16 -8.95 25.92
C PRO A 103 -6.38 -8.26 25.26
N GLY A 104 -6.21 -7.07 24.69
CA GLY A 104 -7.25 -6.34 23.95
C GLY A 104 -7.20 -6.53 22.43
N ALA A 105 -6.17 -7.21 21.90
CA ALA A 105 -5.97 -7.32 20.48
C ALA A 105 -6.61 -8.59 19.90
N ASN A 106 -7.62 -8.42 19.05
CA ASN A 106 -8.05 -9.48 18.13
C ASN A 106 -7.21 -9.42 16.84
N ILE A 107 -6.12 -10.18 16.80
CA ILE A 107 -5.19 -10.21 15.66
C ILE A 107 -5.92 -10.63 14.37
N GLY A 108 -6.82 -11.61 14.45
CA GLY A 108 -7.57 -12.09 13.29
C GLY A 108 -8.46 -11.00 12.69
N GLU A 109 -9.17 -10.27 13.55
CA GLU A 109 -10.01 -9.14 13.11
C GLU A 109 -9.19 -7.97 12.57
N PHE A 110 -8.05 -7.66 13.21
CA PHE A 110 -7.13 -6.63 12.72
C PHE A 110 -6.61 -6.96 11.31
N LEU A 111 -6.11 -8.18 11.10
CA LEU A 111 -5.64 -8.63 9.79
C LEU A 111 -6.77 -8.64 8.76
N ALA A 112 -7.97 -9.06 9.13
CA ALA A 112 -9.13 -9.04 8.25
C ALA A 112 -9.56 -7.61 7.86
N ALA A 113 -9.51 -6.66 8.81
CA ALA A 113 -9.78 -5.24 8.53
C ALA A 113 -8.75 -4.66 7.56
N GLN A 114 -7.46 -4.94 7.77
CA GLN A 114 -6.40 -4.49 6.88
C GLN A 114 -6.53 -5.10 5.48
N ALA A 115 -6.78 -6.41 5.37
CA ALA A 115 -6.94 -7.07 4.07
C ALA A 115 -8.02 -6.43 3.19
N ARG A 116 -9.12 -5.93 3.79
CA ARG A 116 -10.19 -5.23 3.05
C ARG A 116 -9.74 -3.87 2.54
N LEU A 117 -8.94 -3.13 3.33
CA LEU A 117 -8.48 -1.79 3.00
C LEU A 117 -7.33 -1.78 2.00
N LEU A 118 -6.52 -2.84 1.97
CA LEU A 118 -5.32 -2.93 1.15
C LEU A 118 -5.59 -3.24 -0.32
N ARG A 119 -6.75 -3.82 -0.64
CA ARG A 119 -7.04 -4.31 -2.00
C ARG A 119 -7.50 -3.18 -2.91
N PRO A 120 -6.71 -2.75 -3.92
CA PRO A 120 -7.23 -1.91 -4.99
C PRO A 120 -8.24 -2.71 -5.83
N VAL A 121 -9.25 -2.07 -6.41
CA VAL A 121 -10.28 -2.75 -7.21
C VAL A 121 -10.40 -2.06 -8.56
N PHE A 122 -10.26 -2.82 -9.65
CA PHE A 122 -10.49 -2.33 -10.99
C PHE A 122 -11.99 -2.21 -11.26
N ALA A 123 -12.41 -1.09 -11.85
CA ALA A 123 -13.74 -0.97 -12.42
C ALA A 123 -13.91 -1.89 -13.64
N ALA A 124 -15.13 -2.36 -13.89
CA ALA A 124 -15.42 -3.34 -14.94
C ALA A 124 -15.04 -2.86 -16.36
N ASP A 125 -14.96 -1.54 -16.58
CA ASP A 125 -14.58 -0.92 -17.85
C ASP A 125 -13.06 -0.79 -18.06
N ASN A 126 -12.24 -1.24 -17.11
CA ASN A 126 -10.77 -1.08 -17.12
C ASN A 126 -10.29 0.37 -17.27
N ARG A 127 -11.12 1.36 -16.92
CA ARG A 127 -10.73 2.77 -16.97
C ARG A 127 -10.24 3.30 -15.63
N PHE A 128 -10.78 2.77 -14.54
CA PHE A 128 -10.49 3.25 -13.20
C PHE A 128 -9.97 2.12 -12.29
N VAL A 129 -9.12 2.51 -11.36
CA VAL A 129 -8.84 1.71 -10.16
C VAL A 129 -9.25 2.50 -8.92
N VAL A 130 -9.90 1.81 -7.99
CA VAL A 130 -10.51 2.36 -6.79
C VAL A 130 -9.82 1.76 -5.57
N PHE A 131 -9.46 2.58 -4.59
CA PHE A 131 -8.73 2.12 -3.40
C PHE A 131 -9.01 3.00 -2.18
N SER A 132 -8.81 2.43 -0.99
CA SER A 132 -8.85 3.22 0.26
C SER A 132 -7.54 3.99 0.46
N ILE A 133 -7.68 5.23 0.92
CA ILE A 133 -6.58 6.06 1.39
C ILE A 133 -6.75 6.27 2.89
N GLU A 134 -5.90 5.62 3.66
CA GLU A 134 -5.78 5.79 5.09
C GLU A 134 -5.14 7.15 5.43
N PRO A 135 -5.40 7.68 6.64
CA PRO A 135 -4.64 8.81 7.15
C PRO A 135 -3.15 8.52 7.23
N THR A 136 -2.32 9.56 7.07
CA THR A 136 -0.87 9.44 7.17
C THR A 136 -0.42 9.17 8.60
N LYS A 137 0.79 8.61 8.76
CA LYS A 137 1.38 8.32 10.07
C LYS A 137 1.45 9.59 10.92
N ALA A 138 1.79 10.70 10.28
CA ALA A 138 1.85 12.02 10.89
C ALA A 138 0.49 12.48 11.43
N GLU A 139 -0.59 12.35 10.65
CA GLU A 139 -1.95 12.72 11.06
C GLU A 139 -2.45 11.86 12.22
N VAL A 140 -2.24 10.55 12.15
CA VAL A 140 -2.61 9.60 13.23
C VAL A 140 -1.84 9.93 14.51
N THR A 141 -0.53 10.17 14.41
CA THR A 141 0.31 10.48 15.57
C THR A 141 -0.09 11.80 16.21
N LYS A 142 -0.35 12.84 15.40
CA LYS A 142 -0.83 14.13 15.87
C LYS A 142 -2.19 14.01 16.58
N ALA A 143 -3.14 13.28 15.99
CA ALA A 143 -4.46 13.06 16.59
C ALA A 143 -4.40 12.31 17.92
N LYS A 144 -3.52 11.30 18.03
CA LYS A 144 -3.25 10.58 19.28
C LYS A 144 -2.63 11.49 20.35
N LYS A 145 -1.66 12.32 19.97
CA LYS A 145 -1.03 13.31 20.87
C LYS A 145 -2.04 14.33 21.40
N GLU A 146 -2.97 14.76 20.55
CA GLU A 146 -4.06 15.67 20.89
C GLU A 146 -5.22 14.98 21.64
N LYS A 147 -5.14 13.66 21.89
CA LYS A 147 -6.19 12.85 22.54
C LYS A 147 -7.57 13.04 21.90
N LYS A 148 -7.59 13.13 20.57
CA LYS A 148 -8.85 13.26 19.83
C LYS A 148 -9.78 12.11 20.15
N LYS A 149 -11.05 12.42 20.31
CA LYS A 149 -12.09 11.41 20.48
C LYS A 149 -12.20 10.57 19.20
N PRO A 150 -12.71 9.34 19.26
CA PRO A 150 -12.84 8.47 18.09
C PRO A 150 -13.55 9.12 16.88
N GLU A 151 -14.47 10.05 17.13
CA GLU A 151 -15.22 10.78 16.10
C GLU A 151 -14.38 11.85 15.39
N GLU A 152 -13.39 12.41 16.09
CA GLU A 152 -12.49 13.46 15.59
C GLU A 152 -11.18 12.88 15.00
N MET A 153 -10.97 11.57 15.16
CA MET A 153 -9.83 10.89 14.56
C MET A 153 -9.89 11.01 13.02
N PRO A 154 -8.73 11.18 12.37
CA PRO A 154 -8.64 11.13 10.92
C PRO A 154 -9.32 9.88 10.37
N LYS A 155 -10.13 10.05 9.31
CA LYS A 155 -10.91 8.99 8.69
C LYS A 155 -10.33 8.65 7.32
N SER A 156 -10.53 7.40 6.92
CA SER A 156 -10.16 6.93 5.59
C SER A 156 -10.96 7.66 4.51
N SER A 157 -10.41 7.66 3.31
CA SER A 157 -10.96 8.33 2.13
C SER A 157 -10.91 7.39 0.94
N LEU A 158 -11.68 7.69 -0.10
CA LEU A 158 -11.68 6.93 -1.34
C LEU A 158 -10.79 7.60 -2.38
N GLY A 159 -9.87 6.85 -2.97
CA GLY A 159 -9.12 7.24 -4.15
C GLY A 159 -9.71 6.56 -5.39
N ILE A 160 -9.91 7.34 -6.45
CA ILE A 160 -10.31 6.85 -7.78
C ILE A 160 -9.27 7.36 -8.77
N MET A 161 -8.45 6.46 -9.32
CA MET A 161 -7.43 6.80 -10.31
C MET A 161 -7.93 6.49 -11.71
N ASP A 162 -7.86 7.46 -12.61
CA ASP A 162 -8.03 7.24 -14.06
C ASP A 162 -6.73 6.64 -14.62
N LEU A 163 -6.81 5.42 -15.17
CA LEU A 163 -5.65 4.66 -15.66
C LEU A 163 -5.01 5.28 -16.91
N SER A 164 -5.74 6.10 -17.66
CA SER A 164 -5.24 6.76 -18.87
C SER A 164 -4.33 7.94 -18.55
N SER A 165 -4.66 8.70 -17.49
CA SER A 165 -3.93 9.92 -17.12
C SER A 165 -3.11 9.78 -15.84
N GLY A 166 -3.41 8.80 -14.99
CA GLY A 166 -2.87 8.66 -13.65
C GLY A 166 -3.46 9.66 -12.64
N GLN A 167 -4.45 10.47 -13.04
CA GLN A 167 -5.08 11.43 -12.14
C GLN A 167 -5.90 10.72 -11.07
N VAL A 168 -5.75 11.15 -9.83
CA VAL A 168 -6.49 10.60 -8.67
C VAL A 168 -7.50 11.63 -8.18
N VAL A 169 -8.77 11.22 -8.15
CA VAL A 169 -9.84 11.93 -7.44
C VAL A 169 -9.95 11.35 -6.05
N ARG A 170 -9.98 12.23 -5.04
CA ARG A 170 -10.11 11.86 -3.63
C ARG A 170 -11.47 12.29 -3.07
N ILE A 171 -12.15 11.36 -2.39
CA ILE A 171 -13.40 11.62 -1.68
C ILE A 171 -13.17 11.37 -0.19
N GLU A 172 -13.30 12.43 0.61
CA GLU A 172 -13.02 12.39 2.06
C GLU A 172 -14.08 11.59 2.84
N LYS A 173 -13.68 11.04 4.00
CA LYS A 173 -14.57 10.43 5.00
C LYS A 173 -15.42 9.27 4.47
N VAL A 174 -14.78 8.38 3.69
CA VAL A 174 -15.42 7.17 3.17
C VAL A 174 -15.09 6.01 4.10
N LYS A 175 -16.13 5.40 4.67
CA LYS A 175 -16.05 4.24 5.56
C LYS A 175 -15.86 2.94 4.80
N ASN A 176 -16.56 2.79 3.69
CA ASN A 176 -16.54 1.58 2.87
C ASN A 176 -16.96 1.91 1.44
N PHE A 177 -16.53 1.10 0.48
CA PHE A 177 -16.96 1.20 -0.91
C PHE A 177 -17.15 -0.18 -1.52
N GLN A 178 -17.95 -0.23 -2.59
CA GLN A 178 -18.17 -1.40 -3.42
C GLN A 178 -18.16 -0.98 -4.88
N VAL A 179 -17.39 -1.72 -5.66
CA VAL A 179 -17.33 -1.59 -7.12
C VAL A 179 -18.14 -2.76 -7.70
N PRO A 180 -19.06 -2.52 -8.63
CA PRO A 180 -19.80 -3.61 -9.27
C PRO A 180 -18.84 -4.50 -10.07
N ASP A 181 -19.01 -5.82 -9.95
CA ASP A 181 -18.23 -6.80 -10.71
C ASP A 181 -18.54 -6.70 -12.21
N ASP A 182 -19.84 -6.52 -12.53
CA ASP A 182 -20.35 -6.33 -13.88
C ASP A 182 -21.20 -5.04 -13.95
N GLY A 183 -20.93 -4.22 -14.96
CA GLY A 183 -21.50 -2.88 -15.11
C GLY A 183 -20.50 -1.77 -14.80
N SER A 184 -20.62 -0.64 -15.48
CA SER A 184 -19.67 0.47 -15.41
C SER A 184 -20.38 1.80 -15.15
N GLY A 185 -19.64 2.79 -14.67
CA GLY A 185 -20.13 4.17 -14.49
C GLY A 185 -20.69 4.51 -13.12
N PHE A 186 -20.67 3.58 -12.15
CA PHE A 186 -21.03 3.87 -10.77
C PHE A 186 -20.19 3.04 -9.78
N ILE A 187 -20.00 3.61 -8.59
CA ILE A 187 -19.37 2.98 -7.42
C ILE A 187 -20.28 3.33 -6.23
N ALA A 188 -20.58 2.36 -5.38
CA ALA A 188 -21.31 2.61 -4.15
C ALA A 188 -20.32 2.89 -3.03
N TYR A 189 -20.49 3.96 -2.27
CA TYR A 189 -19.66 4.25 -1.11
C TYR A 189 -20.50 4.74 0.07
N LEU A 190 -20.06 4.39 1.27
CA LEU A 190 -20.66 4.79 2.54
C LEU A 190 -19.81 5.88 3.17
N LEU A 191 -20.39 7.06 3.36
CA LEU A 191 -19.77 8.13 4.11
C LEU A 191 -19.90 7.90 5.62
N GLU A 192 -18.91 8.38 6.37
CA GLU A 192 -19.01 8.42 7.83
C GLU A 192 -20.12 9.40 8.28
N PRO A 193 -20.88 9.07 9.34
CA PRO A 193 -21.88 9.97 9.90
C PRO A 193 -21.27 11.32 10.25
N LYS A 194 -21.92 12.42 9.85
CA LYS A 194 -21.52 13.75 10.29
C LYS A 194 -21.75 13.84 11.81
N PRO A 195 -20.79 14.34 12.61
CA PRO A 195 -21.00 14.50 14.03
C PRO A 195 -22.18 15.45 14.26
N GLU A 196 -23.28 14.92 14.81
CA GLU A 196 -24.42 15.74 15.21
C GLU A 196 -24.05 16.53 16.48
N PRO A 197 -24.36 17.85 16.54
CA PRO A 197 -24.23 18.59 17.78
C PRO A 197 -25.19 17.98 18.81
N LYS A 198 -24.66 17.60 19.97
CA LYS A 198 -25.48 17.12 21.10
C LYS A 198 -26.57 18.15 21.38
N LYS A 199 -27.85 17.77 21.17
CA LYS A 199 -28.99 18.55 21.68
C LYS A 199 -28.85 18.66 23.20
N PRO A 200 -29.10 19.83 23.80
CA PRO A 200 -29.11 19.96 25.26
C PRO A 200 -30.22 19.05 25.80
N VAL A 201 -29.87 18.16 26.72
CA VAL A 201 -30.85 17.42 27.50
C VAL A 201 -31.21 18.33 28.67
N ASP A 202 -32.39 18.95 28.60
CA ASP A 202 -33.00 19.59 29.76
C ASP A 202 -33.28 18.51 30.82
N LYS A 203 -32.72 18.73 32.01
CA LYS A 203 -32.98 17.94 33.20
C LYS A 203 -34.14 18.58 33.96
N ASP A 204 -35.30 17.92 33.96
CA ASP A 204 -36.21 17.78 35.12
C ASP A 204 -37.39 16.89 34.67
N THR A 205 -37.94 15.92 35.39
CA THR A 205 -38.10 15.76 36.85
C THR A 205 -38.20 14.27 37.21
N THR A 206 -37.68 13.91 38.37
CA THR A 206 -37.80 12.61 39.05
C THR A 206 -38.89 12.67 40.12
N ALA A 207 -39.78 11.66 40.22
CA ALA A 207 -40.55 11.22 41.42
C ALA A 207 -41.68 10.26 40.95
N THR A 208 -42.04 9.11 41.53
CA THR A 208 -41.72 8.43 42.80
C THR A 208 -42.26 6.97 42.76
N THR A 209 -41.41 6.03 43.20
CA THR A 209 -41.61 4.82 44.05
C THR A 209 -42.94 4.03 44.06
N ALA A 210 -42.87 2.70 43.85
CA ALA A 210 -43.12 1.65 44.87
C ALA A 210 -43.09 0.21 44.30
N GLU A 211 -42.52 -0.71 45.08
CA GLU A 211 -42.36 -2.16 44.86
C GLU A 211 -43.67 -2.95 44.77
N GLY A 212 -43.62 -4.11 44.08
CA GLY A 212 -44.68 -5.11 44.06
C GLY A 212 -44.26 -6.41 43.35
N THR A 213 -43.84 -7.39 44.15
CA THR A 213 -43.48 -8.78 43.86
C THR A 213 -44.47 -9.54 42.95
N GLY A 214 -43.97 -10.40 42.04
CA GLY A 214 -44.83 -11.33 41.30
C GLY A 214 -44.10 -12.28 40.35
N SER A 215 -43.93 -13.52 40.81
CA SER A 215 -43.51 -14.73 40.08
C SER A 215 -44.21 -14.94 38.72
N ASN A 216 -43.47 -15.34 37.68
CA ASN A 216 -43.67 -16.69 37.09
C ASN A 216 -42.66 -17.05 36.00
N SER A 217 -42.01 -18.18 36.25
CA SER A 217 -41.45 -19.12 35.27
C SER A 217 -42.54 -19.62 34.31
N ASN A 218 -42.20 -19.78 33.02
CA ASN A 218 -42.75 -20.89 32.25
C ASN A 218 -41.80 -21.35 31.15
N ALA A 219 -41.30 -22.57 31.33
CA ALA A 219 -40.75 -23.42 30.29
C ALA A 219 -41.91 -24.29 29.72
N THR A 220 -41.94 -24.50 28.42
CA THR A 220 -42.80 -25.52 27.75
C THR A 220 -42.08 -25.92 26.46
N THR A 221 -41.19 -26.92 26.57
CA THR A 221 -41.33 -28.33 26.13
C THR A 221 -41.31 -28.57 24.61
N ARG A 222 -40.23 -29.26 24.22
CA ARG A 222 -40.04 -30.16 23.06
C ARG A 222 -41.22 -31.14 22.91
N ALA A 223 -41.59 -31.44 21.67
CA ALA A 223 -42.22 -32.70 21.28
C ALA A 223 -41.67 -33.18 19.93
N SER A 224 -41.26 -34.45 19.90
CA SER A 224 -40.77 -35.19 18.74
C SER A 224 -41.87 -36.07 18.14
N GLY A 225 -41.74 -36.37 16.83
CA GLY A 225 -42.24 -37.59 16.17
C GLY A 225 -43.16 -37.34 14.98
N PRO A 226 -43.40 -38.35 14.12
CA PRO A 226 -42.76 -39.67 13.98
C PRO A 226 -41.62 -39.71 12.95
#